data_AF-A0A1J6JTY2-F1
#
_entry.id   AF-A0A1J6JTY2-F1
#
_cell.length_a   1.000
_cell.length_b   1.000
_cell.length_c   1.000
_cell.angle_alpha   90.00
_cell.angle_beta   90.00
_cell.angle_gamma   90.00
#
_symmetry.space_group_name_H-M   'P 1'
#
loop_
_entity.id
_entity.type
_entity.pdbx_description
1 polymer ?
#
loop_
_entity_poly.entity_id
_entity_poly.type
_entity_poly.pdbx_seq_one_letter_code
_entity_poly.pdbx_strand_id
1 'polypeptide(L)'
;NGLRLALSNNLVPLIVETDSQVMIQLLSSNNLAFSHMLMDCRQPMEKLGSPQVCHIFKEANDAADKLACYGKGRNPAMGNNTLIFV
;
A
#
# COMPACT_ATOMS: atom_id res chain seq x y z
N ASN A 1 -2.68 4.27 4.38
CA ASN A 1 -2.11 3.35 3.37
C ASN A 1 -1.72 4.16 2.12
N GLY A 2 -0.85 3.62 1.26
CA GLY A 2 -0.23 4.35 0.15
C GLY A 2 -1.23 5.03 -0.82
N LEU A 3 -2.34 4.37 -1.14
CA LEU A 3 -3.37 4.94 -2.03
C LEU A 3 -4.00 6.23 -1.50
N ARG A 4 -4.25 6.32 -0.19
CA ARG A 4 -4.80 7.53 0.43
C ARG A 4 -3.79 8.67 0.41
N LEU A 5 -2.50 8.36 0.58
CA LEU A 5 -1.42 9.34 0.48
C LEU A 5 -1.30 9.88 -0.95
N ALA A 6 -1.36 9.01 -1.95
CA ALA A 6 -1.35 9.40 -3.36
C ALA A 6 -2.55 10.30 -3.70
N LEU A 7 -3.74 9.95 -3.23
CA LEU A 7 -4.94 10.80 -3.38
C LEU A 7 -4.78 12.17 -2.74
N SER A 8 -4.32 12.23 -1.49
CA SER A 8 -4.19 13.51 -0.77
C SER A 8 -3.20 14.47 -1.41
N ASN A 9 -2.24 13.94 -2.19
CA ASN A 9 -1.21 14.72 -2.87
C ASN A 9 -1.46 14.83 -4.39
N ASN A 10 -2.60 14.35 -4.89
CA ASN A 10 -2.94 14.31 -6.33
C ASN A 10 -1.83 13.68 -7.19
N LEU A 11 -1.26 12.57 -6.74
CA LEU A 11 -0.22 11.85 -7.48
C LEU A 11 -0.85 11.03 -8.62
N VAL A 12 -0.94 11.64 -9.80
CA VAL A 12 -1.41 11.00 -11.03
C VAL A 12 -0.54 11.44 -12.23
N PRO A 13 -0.23 10.55 -13.20
CA PRO A 13 -0.57 9.12 -13.25
C PRO A 13 0.27 8.29 -12.27
N LEU A 14 -0.29 7.16 -11.81
CA LEU A 14 0.33 6.30 -10.79
C LEU A 14 0.52 4.86 -11.29
N ILE A 15 1.63 4.25 -10.92
CA ILE A 15 1.86 2.82 -10.98
C ILE A 15 1.95 2.31 -9.54
N VAL A 16 1.25 1.22 -9.24
CA VAL A 16 1.30 0.58 -7.92
C VAL A 16 2.10 -0.71 -8.05
N GLU A 17 3.24 -0.78 -7.38
CA GLU A 17 4.06 -1.99 -7.33
C GLU A 17 3.87 -2.71 -5.99
N THR A 18 3.82 -4.03 -6.02
CA THR A 18 3.69 -4.88 -4.83
C THR A 18 4.38 -6.23 -5.05
N ASP A 19 4.94 -6.80 -4.01
CA ASP A 19 5.48 -8.18 -3.99
C ASP A 19 4.43 -9.23 -3.61
N SER A 20 3.15 -8.84 -3.50
CA SER A 20 2.05 -9.74 -3.15
C SER A 20 1.21 -10.11 -4.37
N GLN A 21 1.52 -11.26 -4.97
CA GLN A 21 0.72 -11.81 -6.07
C GLN A 21 -0.73 -12.11 -5.63
N VAL A 22 -0.91 -12.58 -4.38
CA VAL A 22 -2.24 -12.87 -3.81
C VAL A 22 -3.08 -11.61 -3.73
N MET A 23 -2.48 -10.46 -3.38
CA MET A 23 -3.20 -9.20 -3.33
C MET A 23 -3.70 -8.78 -4.72
N ILE A 24 -2.88 -8.93 -5.76
CA ILE A 24 -3.28 -8.61 -7.15
C ILE A 24 -4.48 -9.46 -7.58
N GLN A 25 -4.44 -10.76 -7.28
CA GLN A 25 -5.54 -11.68 -7.54
C GLN A 25 -6.81 -11.28 -6.77
N LEU A 26 -6.68 -10.96 -5.48
CA LEU A 26 -7.80 -10.55 -4.63
C LEU A 26 -8.42 -9.23 -5.12
N LEU A 27 -7.61 -8.25 -5.51
CA LEU A 27 -8.06 -6.99 -6.10
C LEU A 27 -8.88 -7.16 -7.37
N SER A 28 -8.68 -8.26 -8.10
CA SER A 28 -9.42 -8.56 -9.32
C SER A 28 -10.63 -9.47 -9.07
N SER A 29 -10.64 -10.18 -7.95
CA SER A 29 -11.69 -11.13 -7.57
C SER A 29 -12.91 -10.46 -6.93
N ASN A 30 -14.10 -11.06 -7.01
CA ASN A 30 -15.26 -10.61 -6.22
C ASN A 30 -15.36 -11.35 -4.89
N ASN A 31 -14.24 -11.43 -4.14
CA ASN A 31 -14.18 -12.19 -2.89
C ASN A 31 -14.98 -11.48 -1.79
N LEU A 32 -16.14 -12.06 -1.44
CA LEU A 32 -17.06 -11.50 -0.46
C LEU A 32 -16.48 -11.46 0.96
N ALA A 33 -15.62 -12.42 1.32
CA ALA A 33 -15.02 -12.49 2.66
C ALA A 33 -14.07 -11.32 2.95
N PHE A 34 -13.47 -10.74 1.91
CA PHE A 34 -12.58 -9.59 2.00
C PHE A 34 -13.17 -8.32 1.37
N SER A 35 -14.46 -8.31 1.05
CA SER A 35 -15.14 -7.25 0.31
C SER A 35 -14.87 -5.85 0.87
N HIS A 36 -14.98 -5.67 2.20
CA HIS A 36 -14.72 -4.37 2.84
C HIS A 36 -13.29 -3.86 2.59
N MET A 37 -12.28 -4.70 2.84
CA MET A 37 -10.88 -4.35 2.57
C MET A 37 -10.60 -4.12 1.08
N LEU A 38 -11.27 -4.86 0.19
CA LEU A 38 -11.15 -4.67 -1.24
C LEU A 38 -11.77 -3.34 -1.69
N MET A 39 -12.92 -2.94 -1.14
CA MET A 39 -13.50 -1.63 -1.41
C MET A 39 -12.60 -0.49 -0.94
N ASP A 40 -11.96 -0.64 0.23
CA ASP A 40 -11.00 0.35 0.75
C ASP A 40 -9.79 0.58 -0.17
N CYS A 41 -9.48 -0.39 -1.04
CA CYS A 41 -8.45 -0.25 -2.07
C CYS A 41 -9.04 0.27 -3.40
N ARG A 42 -10.13 -0.34 -3.87
CA ARG A 42 -10.72 -0.04 -5.19
C ARG A 42 -11.26 1.37 -5.29
N GLN A 43 -11.94 1.86 -4.26
CA GLN A 43 -12.51 3.21 -4.26
C GLN A 43 -11.43 4.29 -4.44
N PRO A 44 -10.28 4.23 -3.72
CA PRO A 44 -9.14 5.09 -4.02
C PRO A 44 -8.52 4.90 -5.40
N MET A 45 -8.38 3.65 -5.86
CA MET A 45 -7.81 3.36 -7.18
C MET A 45 -8.63 3.98 -8.31
N GLU A 46 -9.96 3.87 -8.26
CA GLU A 46 -10.86 4.52 -9.23
C GLU A 46 -10.64 6.03 -9.27
N LYS A 47 -10.53 6.68 -8.10
CA LYS A 47 -10.26 8.12 -7.99
C LYS A 47 -8.88 8.53 -8.49
N LEU A 48 -7.92 7.60 -8.51
CA LEU A 48 -6.57 7.79 -9.05
C LEU A 48 -6.46 7.44 -10.55
N GLY A 49 -7.59 7.19 -11.22
CA GLY A 49 -7.62 6.86 -12.65
C GLY A 49 -7.34 5.38 -12.94
N SER A 50 -7.64 4.49 -11.99
CA SER A 50 -7.47 3.04 -12.12
C SER A 50 -6.02 2.65 -12.46
N PRO A 51 -5.06 2.96 -11.56
CA PRO A 51 -3.64 2.74 -11.82
C PRO A 51 -3.33 1.25 -12.06
N GLN A 52 -2.31 1.01 -12.89
CA GLN A 52 -1.79 -0.35 -13.10
C GLN A 52 -1.18 -0.88 -11.79
N VAL A 53 -1.51 -2.13 -11.45
CA VAL A 53 -0.91 -2.84 -10.32
C VAL A 53 0.04 -3.91 -10.85
N CYS A 54 1.32 -3.81 -10.50
CA CYS A 54 2.37 -4.70 -10.96
C CYS A 54 2.91 -5.55 -9.82
N HIS A 55 3.18 -6.82 -10.13
CA HIS A 55 3.99 -7.66 -9.25
C HIS A 55 5.47 -7.35 -9.43
N ILE A 56 6.19 -7.17 -8.33
CA ILE A 56 7.65 -7.07 -8.31
C ILE A 56 8.24 -8.12 -7.37
N PHE A 57 9.52 -8.45 -7.54
CA PHE A 57 10.21 -9.32 -6.59
C PHE A 57 10.34 -8.64 -5.22
N LYS A 58 10.31 -9.43 -4.15
CA LYS A 58 10.39 -8.92 -2.78
C LYS A 58 11.65 -8.09 -2.55
N GLU A 59 12.76 -8.50 -3.15
CA GLU A 59 14.05 -7.80 -3.09
C GLU A 59 13.98 -6.37 -3.68
N ALA A 60 13.10 -6.14 -4.66
CA ALA A 60 12.85 -4.82 -5.23
C ALA A 60 11.85 -4.00 -4.40
N ASN A 61 11.07 -4.64 -3.51
CA ASN A 61 10.09 -3.98 -2.63
C ASN A 61 10.65 -3.68 -1.22
N ASP A 62 11.98 -3.66 -1.06
CA ASP A 62 12.67 -3.52 0.23
C ASP A 62 12.28 -2.26 1.01
N ALA A 63 12.06 -1.14 0.31
CA ALA A 63 11.63 0.11 0.96
C ALA A 63 10.26 -0.03 1.65
N ALA A 64 9.29 -0.67 1.00
CA ALA A 64 7.96 -0.88 1.58
C ALA A 64 7.99 -1.90 2.72
N ASP A 65 8.79 -2.97 2.59
CA ASP A 65 8.98 -3.98 3.64
C ASP A 65 9.59 -3.35 4.90
N LYS A 66 10.66 -2.56 4.76
CA LYS A 66 11.28 -1.81 5.87
C LYS A 66 10.31 -0.87 6.57
N LEU A 67 9.50 -0.12 5.80
CA LEU A 67 8.49 0.77 6.37
C LEU A 67 7.40 -0.01 7.13
N ALA A 68 6.97 -1.16 6.61
CA ALA A 68 6.02 -2.04 7.28
C ALA A 68 6.59 -2.64 8.57
N CYS A 69 7.85 -3.12 8.53
CA CYS A 69 8.57 -3.62 9.70
C CYS A 69 8.74 -2.55 10.78
N TYR A 70 9.09 -1.32 10.38
CA TYR A 70 9.18 -0.19 11.30
C TYR A 70 7.83 0.09 11.98
N GLY A 71 6.74 0.11 11.21
CA GLY A 71 5.39 0.27 11.74
C GLY A 71 4.99 -0.85 12.71
N LYS A 72 5.35 -2.10 12.40
CA LYS A 72 5.09 -3.27 13.25
C LYS A 72 5.83 -3.20 14.61
N GLY A 73 7.05 -2.66 14.62
CA GLY A 73 7.87 -2.51 15.82
C GLY A 73 7.48 -1.32 16.71
N ARG A 74 6.63 -0.40 16.22
CA ARG A 74 6.19 0.78 16.98
C ARG A 74 5.12 0.37 18.01
N ASN A 75 5.52 0.25 19.27
CA ASN A 75 4.56 0.23 20.37
C ASN A 75 3.94 1.63 20.50
N PRO A 76 2.61 1.82 20.41
CA PRO A 76 1.98 3.14 20.51
C PRO A 76 2.23 3.87 21.84
N ALA A 77 2.77 3.19 22.86
CA ALA A 77 3.18 3.78 24.14
C ALA A 77 4.60 4.40 24.16
N MET A 78 5.44 4.19 23.14
CA MET A 78 6.78 4.79 23.07
C MET A 78 6.75 6.07 22.24
N GLY A 79 6.54 7.19 22.94
CA GLY A 79 6.74 8.53 22.41
C GLY A 79 8.20 8.77 22.03
N ASN A 80 8.38 9.35 20.84
CA ASN A 80 9.43 10.25 20.38
C ASN A 80 10.86 9.94 20.84
N ASN A 81 11.67 9.36 19.94
CA ASN A 81 13.09 9.70 19.74
C ASN A 81 13.66 8.86 18.57
N THR A 82 13.29 9.19 17.34
CA THR A 82 14.04 8.70 16.17
C THR A 82 14.19 9.84 15.17
N LEU A 83 15.31 10.55 15.29
CA LEU A 83 15.83 11.38 14.22
C LEU A 83 16.36 10.42 13.14
N ILE A 84 15.83 10.51 11.93
CA ILE A 84 16.44 9.89 10.75
C ILE A 84 16.75 10.99 9.76
N PHE A 85 18.04 11.15 9.47
CA PHE A 85 18.52 11.89 8.31
C PHE A 85 18.17 11.08 7.06
N VAL A 86 17.56 11.76 6.10
CA VAL A 86 17.19 11.23 4.76
C VAL A 86 18.45 10.83 4.00
#